data_AF-A0A1E4TF18-F1
#
_entry.id   AF-A0A1E4TF18-F1
#
_cell.length_a   1.000
_cell.length_b   1.000
_cell.length_c   1.000
_cell.angle_alpha   90.00
_cell.angle_beta   90.00
_cell.angle_gamma   90.00
#
_symmetry.space_group_name_H-M   'P 1'
#
loop_
_entity.id
_entity.type
_entity.pdbx_description
1 polymer ?
#
loop_
_entity_poly.entity_id
_entity_poly.type
_entity_poly.pdbx_seq_one_letter_code
_entity_poly.pdbx_strand_id
1 'polypeptide(L)'
;RVFVHKLGDLHKISFSKNPKAIGLGVCRDLENVSRTFNEDPMFIRLLQTTLGTEIYNDEHFAGLASSENQEMFMQIYDLRAAPPSMRIPSVDDTLGTVRISSAGEIVPGSYESNRFYRILTNDGFPQLTEYLHKMLVERCE
;
A
#
# COMPACT_ATOMS: atom_id res chain seq x y z
N ARG A 1 -6.60 6.46 6.31
CA ARG A 1 -6.73 6.62 7.79
C ARG A 1 -6.66 5.25 8.44
N VAL A 2 -6.01 5.13 9.61
CA VAL A 2 -6.01 3.88 10.40
C VAL A 2 -6.94 3.98 11.62
N PHE A 3 -7.39 2.83 12.10
CA PHE A 3 -8.21 2.63 13.29
C PHE A 3 -7.49 1.68 14.25
N VAL A 4 -7.72 1.88 15.55
CA VAL A 4 -7.14 1.06 16.61
C VAL A 4 -8.26 0.32 17.33
N HIS A 5 -8.13 -0.99 17.44
CA HIS A 5 -9.08 -1.87 18.11
C HIS A 5 -8.40 -2.57 19.28
N LYS A 6 -9.01 -2.51 20.47
CA LYS A 6 -8.48 -3.22 21.64
C LYS A 6 -8.77 -4.72 21.53
N LEU A 7 -7.75 -5.55 21.71
CA LEU A 7 -7.81 -7.01 21.67
C LEU A 7 -7.07 -7.58 22.88
N GLY A 8 -7.74 -7.56 24.04
CA GLY A 8 -7.08 -7.89 25.32
C GLY A 8 -5.96 -6.89 25.64
N ASP A 9 -4.74 -7.40 25.75
CA ASP A 9 -3.52 -6.61 25.98
C ASP A 9 -2.86 -6.11 24.68
N LEU A 10 -3.40 -6.47 23.52
CA LEU A 10 -2.93 -6.03 22.21
C LEU A 10 -3.84 -4.94 21.65
N HIS A 11 -3.26 -4.14 20.76
CA HIS A 11 -3.94 -3.16 19.95
C HIS A 11 -3.80 -3.56 18.48
N LYS A 12 -4.92 -3.84 17.82
CA LYS A 12 -4.95 -4.12 16.38
C LYS A 12 -5.07 -2.82 15.62
N ILE A 13 -4.18 -2.61 14.65
CA ILE A 13 -4.22 -1.50 13.71
C ILE A 13 -4.92 -1.98 12.44
N SER A 14 -5.90 -1.23 11.91
CA SER A 14 -6.66 -1.62 10.70
C SER A 14 -7.04 -0.40 9.87
N PHE A 15 -7.35 -0.60 8.59
CA PHE A 15 -7.99 0.43 7.76
C PHE A 15 -9.52 0.47 7.93
N SER A 16 -10.15 -0.53 8.54
CA SER A 16 -11.60 -0.54 8.77
C SER A 16 -11.96 -0.16 10.22
N LYS A 17 -13.13 0.47 10.36
CA LYS A 17 -13.81 0.69 11.65
C LYS A 17 -14.35 -0.61 12.23
N ASN A 18 -14.49 -1.67 11.43
CA ASN A 18 -14.95 -2.97 11.89
C ASN A 18 -13.82 -3.69 12.66
N PRO A 19 -13.98 -3.97 13.97
CA PRO A 19 -12.95 -4.66 14.75
C PRO A 19 -12.75 -6.12 14.32
N LYS A 20 -13.59 -6.68 13.45
CA LYS A 20 -13.42 -8.03 12.87
C LYS A 20 -12.65 -8.03 11.54
N ALA A 21 -12.53 -6.88 10.88
CA ALA A 21 -11.79 -6.79 9.62
C ALA A 21 -10.32 -7.15 9.79
N ILE A 22 -9.67 -7.58 8.71
CA ILE A 22 -8.23 -7.83 8.70
C ILE A 22 -7.48 -6.55 9.08
N GLY A 23 -6.49 -6.70 9.97
CA GLY A 23 -5.68 -5.59 10.47
C GLY A 23 -4.36 -5.50 9.72
N LEU A 24 -3.77 -4.32 9.66
CA LEU A 24 -2.37 -4.13 9.23
C LEU A 24 -1.42 -4.97 10.09
N GLY A 25 -1.77 -5.15 11.37
CA GLY A 25 -1.00 -5.89 12.35
C GLY A 25 -1.47 -5.57 13.77
N VAL A 26 -0.68 -6.01 14.75
CA VAL A 26 -0.94 -5.80 16.17
C VAL A 26 0.28 -5.22 16.86
N CYS A 27 0.08 -4.39 17.87
CA CYS A 27 1.13 -3.89 18.76
C CYS A 27 0.72 -4.01 20.24
N ARG A 28 1.71 -4.08 21.13
CA ARG A 28 1.47 -4.08 22.58
C ARG A 28 1.38 -2.66 23.13
N ASP A 29 2.25 -1.79 22.64
CA ASP A 29 2.41 -0.43 23.13
C ASP A 29 2.26 0.55 21.97
N LEU A 30 1.23 1.41 22.07
CA LEU A 30 0.95 2.43 21.06
C LEU A 30 1.97 3.58 21.08
N GLU A 31 2.60 3.86 22.22
CA GLU A 31 3.64 4.89 22.32
C GLU A 31 4.97 4.39 21.72
N ASN A 32 5.19 3.07 21.75
CA ASN A 32 6.37 2.41 21.19
C ASN A 32 6.02 1.45 20.04
N VAL A 33 5.11 1.88 19.16
CA VAL A 33 4.57 1.03 18.09
C VAL A 33 5.66 0.45 17.19
N SER A 34 6.69 1.23 16.83
CA SER A 34 7.80 0.77 15.99
C SER A 34 8.61 -0.40 16.58
N ARG A 35 8.56 -0.60 17.90
CA ARG A 35 9.26 -1.68 18.61
C ARG A 35 8.39 -2.89 18.87
N THR A 36 7.07 -2.73 18.88
CA THR A 36 6.13 -3.76 19.32
C THR A 36 5.14 -4.19 18.26
N PHE A 37 5.11 -3.52 17.11
CA PHE A 37 4.25 -3.85 15.99
C PHE A 37 4.71 -5.13 15.30
N ASN A 38 3.75 -6.02 15.07
CA ASN A 38 3.89 -7.22 14.27
C ASN A 38 2.85 -7.17 13.16
N GLU A 39 3.33 -7.16 11.92
CA GLU A 39 2.49 -7.08 10.73
C GLU A 39 1.66 -8.36 10.54
N ASP A 40 0.46 -8.21 9.98
CA ASP A 40 -0.38 -9.35 9.63
C ASP A 40 -0.03 -9.83 8.21
N PRO A 41 0.49 -11.05 8.03
CA PRO A 41 0.82 -11.57 6.70
C PRO A 41 -0.40 -11.67 5.77
N MET A 42 -1.62 -11.83 6.32
CA MET A 42 -2.85 -11.84 5.53
C MET A 42 -3.13 -10.46 4.93
N PHE A 43 -2.87 -9.39 5.69
CA PHE A 43 -3.02 -8.04 5.18
C PHE A 43 -2.05 -7.76 4.04
N ILE A 44 -0.78 -8.16 4.18
CA ILE A 44 0.22 -7.98 3.11
C ILE A 44 -0.23 -8.69 1.84
N ARG A 45 -0.73 -9.93 1.95
CA ARG A 45 -1.28 -10.66 0.80
C ARG A 45 -2.45 -9.92 0.16
N LEU A 46 -3.39 -9.40 0.96
CA LEU A 46 -4.53 -8.63 0.45
C LEU A 46 -4.10 -7.34 -0.22
N LEU A 47 -3.18 -6.58 0.37
CA LEU A 47 -2.62 -5.36 -0.22
C LEU A 47 -2.02 -5.67 -1.60
N GLN A 48 -1.12 -6.63 -1.67
CA GLN A 48 -0.39 -7.00 -2.89
C GLN A 48 -1.34 -7.55 -3.97
N THR A 49 -2.33 -8.35 -3.58
CA THR A 49 -3.37 -8.83 -4.51
C THR A 49 -4.24 -7.68 -5.02
N THR A 50 -4.54 -6.70 -4.15
CA THR A 50 -5.35 -5.53 -4.53
C THR A 50 -4.64 -4.63 -5.50
N LEU A 51 -3.36 -4.38 -5.29
CA LEU A 51 -2.56 -3.67 -6.27
C LEU A 51 -2.51 -4.44 -7.59
N GLY A 52 -2.32 -5.77 -7.53
CA GLY A 52 -2.27 -6.60 -8.74
C GLY A 52 -3.53 -6.56 -9.61
N THR A 53 -4.71 -6.37 -9.02
CA THR A 53 -5.98 -6.36 -9.75
C THR A 53 -6.58 -4.96 -9.96
N GLU A 54 -6.14 -3.94 -9.22
CA GLU A 54 -6.80 -2.63 -9.25
C GLU A 54 -5.89 -1.49 -9.70
N ILE A 55 -4.56 -1.65 -9.71
CA ILE A 55 -3.65 -0.53 -9.94
C ILE A 55 -3.85 0.17 -11.29
N TYR A 56 -4.25 -0.56 -12.31
CA TYR A 56 -4.50 -0.02 -13.65
C TYR A 56 -5.80 0.80 -13.75
N ASN A 57 -6.67 0.75 -12.74
CA ASN A 57 -7.88 1.57 -12.64
C ASN A 57 -7.66 2.84 -11.79
N ASP A 58 -6.49 2.99 -11.16
CA ASP A 58 -6.21 4.11 -10.29
C ASP A 58 -5.80 5.37 -11.07
N GLU A 59 -6.60 6.43 -10.99
CA GLU A 59 -6.39 7.66 -11.76
C GLU A 59 -5.06 8.36 -11.45
N HIS A 60 -4.57 8.27 -10.21
CA HIS A 60 -3.30 8.89 -9.83
C HIS A 60 -2.15 8.20 -10.56
N PHE A 61 -2.08 6.88 -10.52
CA PHE A 61 -1.03 6.14 -11.22
C PHE A 61 -1.22 6.10 -12.74
N ALA A 62 -2.47 6.09 -13.23
CA ALA A 62 -2.75 6.22 -14.66
C ALA A 62 -2.27 7.58 -15.20
N GLY A 63 -2.46 8.66 -14.44
CA GLY A 63 -1.96 9.99 -14.80
C GLY A 63 -0.43 10.05 -14.87
N LEU A 64 0.26 9.40 -13.92
CA LEU A 64 1.72 9.27 -13.95
C LEU A 64 2.18 8.46 -15.17
N ALA A 65 1.56 7.30 -15.43
CA ALA A 65 1.90 6.47 -16.57
C ALA A 65 1.72 7.20 -17.91
N SER A 66 0.64 7.98 -18.04
CA SER A 66 0.35 8.77 -19.24
C SER A 66 1.38 9.86 -19.50
N SER A 67 2.13 10.29 -18.47
CA SER A 67 3.14 11.34 -18.61
C SER A 67 4.46 10.85 -19.22
N GLU A 68 4.78 9.57 -19.09
CA GLU A 68 6.03 8.97 -19.57
C GLU A 68 6.09 8.85 -21.10
N ASN A 69 4.94 8.63 -21.77
CA ASN A 69 4.80 8.51 -23.23
C ASN A 69 5.76 7.51 -23.91
N GLN A 70 6.20 6.47 -23.19
CA GLN A 70 7.06 5.40 -23.71
C GLN A 70 6.88 4.11 -22.90
N GLU A 71 7.25 2.97 -23.50
CA GLU A 71 7.26 1.70 -22.77
C GLU A 71 8.37 1.67 -21.71
N MET A 72 7.99 1.42 -20.46
CA MET A 72 8.91 1.35 -19.32
C MET A 72 8.30 0.62 -18.13
N PHE A 73 9.08 0.48 -17.06
CA PHE A 73 8.60 0.01 -15.77
C PHE A 73 8.48 1.19 -14.80
N MET A 74 7.34 1.29 -14.12
CA MET A 74 7.07 2.36 -13.15
C MET A 74 6.89 1.77 -11.75
N GLN A 75 7.49 2.45 -10.76
CA GLN A 75 7.32 2.09 -9.36
C GLN A 75 5.99 2.63 -8.82
N ILE A 76 5.24 1.75 -8.19
CA ILE A 76 4.04 2.08 -7.42
C ILE A 76 4.49 2.32 -5.98
N TYR A 77 4.24 3.53 -5.47
CA TYR A 77 4.74 3.95 -4.17
C TYR A 77 3.61 4.22 -3.18
N ASP A 78 3.93 4.04 -1.91
CA ASP A 78 3.09 4.42 -0.78
C ASP A 78 3.04 5.95 -0.66
N LEU A 79 1.84 6.52 -0.59
CA LEU A 79 1.67 7.97 -0.47
C LEU A 79 2.12 8.51 0.90
N ARG A 80 2.41 7.65 1.88
CA ARG A 80 2.96 8.10 3.18
C ARG A 80 4.32 8.78 3.01
N ALA A 81 5.08 8.37 1.98
CA ALA A 81 6.41 8.84 1.67
C ALA A 81 6.53 9.06 0.16
N ALA A 82 5.58 9.82 -0.41
CA ALA A 82 5.59 10.16 -1.83
C ALA A 82 6.94 10.81 -2.22
N PRO A 83 7.61 10.31 -3.27
CA PRO A 83 8.91 10.83 -3.64
C PRO A 83 8.78 12.27 -4.15
N PRO A 84 9.80 13.12 -3.89
CA PRO A 84 9.89 14.41 -4.57
C PRO A 84 9.93 14.23 -6.09
N SER A 85 9.56 15.28 -6.83
CA SER A 85 9.64 15.27 -8.29
C SER A 85 11.03 14.82 -8.77
N MET A 86 11.05 13.98 -9.81
CA MET A 86 12.27 13.38 -10.39
C MET A 86 13.07 12.48 -9.44
N ARG A 87 12.45 11.94 -8.39
CA ARG A 87 13.09 10.98 -7.46
C ARG A 87 12.36 9.66 -7.44
N ILE A 88 13.11 8.61 -7.12
CA ILE A 88 12.58 7.26 -6.92
C ILE A 88 12.20 7.11 -5.43
N PRO A 89 11.08 6.44 -5.12
CA PRO A 89 10.70 6.13 -3.73
C PRO A 89 11.75 5.26 -3.03
N SER A 90 11.73 5.28 -1.68
CA SER A 90 12.51 4.31 -0.90
C SER A 90 12.03 2.87 -1.17
N VAL A 91 12.93 1.91 -1.04
CA VAL A 91 12.61 0.49 -1.29
C VAL A 91 11.56 -0.04 -0.31
N ASP A 92 11.56 0.42 0.93
CA ASP A 92 10.57 0.04 1.94
C ASP A 92 9.21 0.76 1.82
N ASP A 93 9.15 1.81 0.99
CA ASP A 93 7.93 2.55 0.63
C ASP A 93 7.44 2.27 -0.80
N THR A 94 8.16 1.44 -1.54
CA THR A 94 7.75 0.99 -2.87
C THR A 94 6.83 -0.21 -2.70
N LEU A 95 5.59 -0.11 -3.14
CA LEU A 95 4.60 -1.18 -3.06
C LEU A 95 4.89 -2.30 -4.06
N GLY A 96 5.36 -1.93 -5.26
CA GLY A 96 5.67 -2.84 -6.35
C GLY A 96 5.98 -2.09 -7.64
N THR A 97 6.09 -2.81 -8.75
CA THR A 97 6.38 -2.26 -10.07
C THR A 97 5.30 -2.67 -11.07
N VAL A 98 5.01 -1.84 -12.06
CA VAL A 98 4.12 -2.17 -13.19
C VAL A 98 4.80 -1.87 -14.51
N ARG A 99 4.35 -2.51 -15.59
CA ARG A 99 4.74 -2.14 -16.96
C ARG A 99 3.79 -1.08 -17.50
N ILE A 100 4.36 -0.05 -18.13
CA ILE A 100 3.64 0.96 -18.91
C ILE A 100 3.78 0.61 -20.39
N SER A 101 2.70 0.69 -21.15
CA SER A 101 2.69 0.48 -22.59
C SER A 101 3.23 1.70 -23.34
N SER A 102 3.53 1.54 -24.63
CA SER A 102 3.88 2.68 -25.50
C SER A 102 2.78 3.75 -25.60
N ALA A 103 1.55 3.45 -25.17
CA ALA A 103 0.43 4.38 -25.13
C ALA A 103 0.33 5.16 -23.79
N GLY A 104 1.25 4.93 -22.84
CA GLY A 104 1.20 5.54 -21.52
C GLY A 104 0.20 4.88 -20.57
N GLU A 105 -0.22 3.64 -20.84
CA GLU A 105 -1.20 2.91 -20.03
C GLU A 105 -0.52 1.87 -19.16
N ILE A 106 -0.98 1.70 -17.91
CA ILE A 106 -0.55 0.59 -17.06
C ILE A 106 -1.08 -0.70 -17.65
N VAL A 107 -0.19 -1.64 -17.98
CA VAL A 107 -0.54 -2.94 -18.54
C VAL A 107 -1.21 -3.80 -17.46
N PRO A 108 -2.48 -4.21 -17.62
CA PRO A 108 -3.15 -5.05 -16.63
C PRO A 108 -2.41 -6.37 -16.39
N GLY A 109 -2.35 -6.80 -15.12
CA GLY A 109 -1.64 -8.02 -14.71
C GLY A 109 -0.11 -7.94 -14.73
N SER A 110 0.48 -6.77 -15.04
CA SER A 110 1.94 -6.57 -15.02
C SER A 110 2.53 -6.23 -13.65
N TYR A 111 1.69 -6.17 -12.61
CA TYR A 111 2.12 -5.80 -11.27
C TYR A 111 3.05 -6.87 -10.67
N GLU A 112 4.22 -6.43 -10.23
CA GLU A 112 5.18 -7.24 -9.49
C GLU A 112 5.34 -6.71 -8.06
N SER A 113 5.04 -7.57 -7.09
CA SER A 113 5.12 -7.24 -5.66
C SER A 113 6.55 -6.93 -5.22
N ASN A 114 6.73 -5.86 -4.45
CA ASN A 114 8.01 -5.61 -3.78
C ASN A 114 8.07 -6.35 -2.43
N ARG A 115 8.97 -7.33 -2.33
CA ARG A 115 9.19 -8.12 -1.10
C ARG A 115 9.84 -7.35 0.05
N PHE A 116 10.37 -6.16 -0.21
CA PHE A 116 11.01 -5.31 0.80
C PHE A 116 10.07 -4.22 1.33
N TYR A 117 8.85 -4.12 0.82
CA TYR A 117 7.84 -3.19 1.32
C TYR A 117 7.53 -3.45 2.80
N ARG A 118 7.39 -2.38 3.58
CA ARG A 118 7.08 -2.46 5.02
C ARG A 118 5.76 -1.81 5.36
N ILE A 119 4.94 -2.47 6.16
CA ILE A 119 3.68 -1.88 6.66
C ILE A 119 3.94 -0.67 7.58
N LEU A 120 5.01 -0.69 8.34
CA LEU A 120 5.38 0.39 9.25
C LEU A 120 6.81 0.84 8.96
N THR A 121 6.97 2.12 8.61
CA THR A 121 8.27 2.80 8.49
C THR A 121 8.33 3.98 9.45
N ASN A 122 9.40 4.78 9.38
CA ASN A 122 9.51 6.01 10.17
C ASN A 122 8.44 7.05 9.79
N ASP A 123 7.90 6.97 8.57
CA ASP A 123 6.82 7.82 8.07
C ASP A 123 5.42 7.31 8.45
N GLY A 124 5.37 6.17 9.17
CA GLY A 124 4.16 5.62 9.76
C GLY A 124 3.50 4.51 8.94
N PHE A 125 2.19 4.38 9.11
CA PHE A 125 1.37 3.37 8.42
C PHE A 125 1.08 3.77 6.98
N PRO A 126 0.69 2.81 6.12
CA PRO A 126 0.52 3.05 4.70
C PRO A 126 -0.56 4.07 4.41
N GLN A 127 -0.32 4.88 3.38
CA GLN A 127 -1.30 5.75 2.77
C GLN A 127 -1.43 5.39 1.30
N LEU A 128 -2.65 5.01 0.91
CA LEU A 128 -2.98 4.69 -0.47
C LEU A 128 -3.79 5.85 -1.05
N THR A 129 -3.87 5.89 -2.38
CA THR A 129 -4.86 6.71 -3.08
C THR A 129 -6.27 6.38 -2.58
N GLU A 130 -7.22 7.30 -2.76
CA GLU A 130 -8.60 7.07 -2.29
C GLU A 130 -9.21 5.81 -2.90
N TYR A 131 -8.97 5.58 -4.20
CA TYR A 131 -9.47 4.42 -4.92
C TYR A 131 -8.89 3.10 -4.36
N LEU A 132 -7.56 2.97 -4.28
CA LEU A 132 -6.92 1.75 -3.76
C LEU A 132 -7.24 1.53 -2.28
N HIS A 133 -7.32 2.61 -1.49
CA HIS A 133 -7.74 2.53 -0.09
C HIS A 133 -9.14 1.92 0.03
N LYS A 134 -10.09 2.39 -0.78
CA LYS A 134 -11.46 1.88 -0.79
C LYS A 134 -11.50 0.39 -1.13
N MET A 135 -10.85 -0.02 -2.23
CA MET A 135 -10.81 -1.42 -2.66
C MET A 135 -10.18 -2.34 -1.61
N LEU A 136 -9.12 -1.87 -0.96
CA LEU A 136 -8.46 -2.65 0.09
C LEU A 136 -9.32 -2.76 1.35
N VAL A 137 -10.01 -1.69 1.76
CA VAL A 137 -10.93 -1.73 2.92
C VAL A 137 -12.05 -2.73 2.67
N GLU A 138 -12.68 -2.68 1.49
CA GLU A 138 -13.75 -3.62 1.12
C GLU A 138 -13.29 -5.09 1.16
N ARG A 139 -12.03 -5.36 0.81
CA ARG A 139 -11.44 -6.71 0.88
C ARG A 139 -10.99 -7.14 2.27
N CYS A 140 -10.83 -6.20 3.19
CA CYS A 140 -10.49 -6.49 4.58
C CYS A 140 -11.71 -6.86 5.42
N GLU A 141 -12.92 -6.49 4.98
CA GLU A 141 -14.19 -6.73 5.68
C GLU A 141 -14.77 -8.12 5.42
#